data_AF-A0A1G7QL00-F1
#
_entry.id   AF-A0A1G7QL00-F1
#
_cell.length_a   1.000
_cell.length_b   1.000
_cell.length_c   1.000
_cell.angle_alpha   90.00
_cell.angle_beta   90.00
_cell.angle_gamma   90.00
#
_symmetry.space_group_name_H-M   'P 1'
#
loop_
_entity.id
_entity.type
_entity.pdbx_description
1 polymer ?
#
loop_
_entity_poly.entity_id
_entity_poly.type
_entity_poly.pdbx_seq_one_letter_code
_entity_poly.pdbx_strand_id
1 'polypeptide(L)'
;MTTKLELKGLLFDAYGGFADKRYKKLENDAPFIVDDRGRGDYDARGQLFLWFCQMFAFVEDADVVQLRLIGGVPQSEAVSRWYADHGAEEQVSSFNYRVEIEVTPENLDDLPDLAIRFAAIIQRRYGVPAYKYVVPRTCNSLILFHGVLSKAWR
;
A
#
# COMPACT_ATOMS: atom_id res chain seq x y z
N MET A 1 24.65 1.84 3.15
CA MET A 1 23.66 2.53 2.32
C MET A 1 23.13 1.52 1.33
N THR A 2 21.84 1.24 1.40
CA THR A 2 21.18 0.29 0.50
C THR A 2 21.04 0.93 -0.87
N THR A 3 21.35 0.19 -1.92
CA THR A 3 21.16 0.64 -3.30
C THR A 3 19.73 0.42 -3.74
N LYS A 4 19.28 1.17 -4.77
CA LYS A 4 17.98 0.96 -5.43
C LYS A 4 17.75 -0.51 -5.82
N LEU A 5 18.78 -1.20 -6.31
CA LEU A 5 18.68 -2.61 -6.71
C LEU A 5 18.56 -3.57 -5.52
N GLU A 6 19.26 -3.33 -4.42
CA GLU A 6 19.13 -4.13 -3.20
C GLU A 6 17.72 -3.97 -2.59
N LEU A 7 17.18 -2.75 -2.55
CA LEU A 7 15.82 -2.48 -2.11
C LEU A 7 14.79 -3.21 -2.99
N LYS A 8 14.94 -3.13 -4.32
CA LYS A 8 14.10 -3.91 -5.25
C LYS A 8 14.24 -5.42 -5.03
N GLY A 9 15.44 -5.92 -4.74
CA GLY A 9 15.68 -7.32 -4.42
C GLY A 9 14.89 -7.77 -3.18
N LEU A 10 14.93 -6.98 -2.10
CA LEU A 10 14.17 -7.25 -0.88
C LEU A 10 12.66 -7.27 -1.12
N LEU A 11 12.14 -6.32 -1.90
CA LEU A 11 10.72 -6.29 -2.29
C LEU A 11 10.36 -7.48 -3.18
N PHE A 12 11.23 -7.84 -4.13
CA PHE A 12 11.01 -8.98 -5.02
C PHE A 12 10.89 -10.28 -4.24
N ASP A 13 11.77 -10.51 -3.27
CA ASP A 13 11.76 -11.69 -2.41
C ASP A 13 10.54 -11.71 -1.49
N ALA A 14 10.17 -10.55 -0.91
CA ALA A 14 9.04 -10.44 0.01
C ALA A 14 7.68 -10.64 -0.68
N TYR A 15 7.53 -10.16 -1.92
CA TYR A 15 6.24 -10.11 -2.62
C TYR A 15 6.13 -11.06 -3.82
N GLY A 16 7.17 -11.86 -4.08
CA GLY A 16 7.17 -12.85 -5.18
C GLY A 16 7.29 -12.23 -6.58
N GLY A 17 7.87 -11.03 -6.65
CA GLY A 17 8.19 -10.31 -7.88
C GLY A 17 7.34 -9.08 -8.18
N PHE A 18 7.48 -8.56 -9.40
CA PHE A 18 6.74 -7.37 -9.86
C PHE A 18 5.26 -7.66 -10.07
N ALA A 19 4.45 -6.60 -9.98
CA ALA A 19 3.02 -6.59 -10.28
C ALA A 19 2.72 -7.18 -11.67
N ASP A 20 3.51 -6.76 -12.67
CA ASP A 20 3.50 -7.37 -13.99
C ASP A 20 4.56 -8.49 -14.03
N LYS A 21 4.05 -9.72 -14.02
CA LYS A 21 4.85 -10.95 -13.98
C LYS A 21 5.75 -11.16 -15.19
N ARG A 22 5.58 -10.36 -16.26
CA ARG A 22 6.45 -10.38 -17.44
C ARG A 22 7.84 -9.82 -17.13
N TYR A 23 7.93 -8.88 -16.19
CA TYR A 23 9.23 -8.37 -15.74
C TYR A 23 9.86 -9.34 -14.75
N LYS A 24 11.11 -9.72 -15.02
CA LYS A 24 11.92 -10.65 -14.19
C LYS A 24 13.24 -10.04 -13.72
N LYS A 25 13.67 -8.95 -14.34
CA LYS A 25 14.93 -8.27 -14.07
C LYS A 25 14.69 -7.12 -13.10
N LEU A 26 15.48 -7.02 -12.03
CA LEU A 26 15.30 -6.01 -10.97
C LEU A 26 15.52 -4.58 -11.47
N GLU A 27 16.24 -4.43 -12.58
CA GLU A 27 16.51 -3.15 -13.23
C GLU A 27 15.23 -2.49 -13.78
N ASN A 28 14.14 -3.23 -13.98
CA ASN A 28 12.87 -2.63 -14.41
C ASN A 28 12.27 -1.76 -13.30
N ASP A 29 11.71 -0.61 -13.66
CA ASP A 29 10.96 0.28 -12.75
C ASP A 29 9.48 -0.09 -12.66
N ALA A 30 9.17 -1.38 -12.73
CA ALA A 30 7.81 -1.88 -12.55
C ALA A 30 7.43 -1.87 -11.05
N PRO A 31 6.15 -1.61 -10.72
CA PRO A 31 5.71 -1.65 -9.33
C PRO A 31 5.65 -3.07 -8.77
N PHE A 32 5.66 -3.17 -7.44
CA PHE A 32 5.34 -4.37 -6.69
C PHE A 32 3.90 -4.31 -6.19
N ILE A 33 3.18 -5.44 -6.18
CA ILE A 33 1.91 -5.54 -5.44
C ILE A 33 2.28 -5.81 -3.99
N VAL A 34 1.87 -4.91 -3.09
CA VAL A 34 2.18 -5.00 -1.66
C VAL A 34 0.94 -5.17 -0.79
N ASP A 35 -0.22 -5.41 -1.40
CA ASP A 35 -1.43 -5.86 -0.73
C ASP A 35 -1.50 -7.40 -0.63
N ASP A 36 -2.50 -7.90 0.10
CA ASP A 36 -2.70 -9.33 0.35
C ASP A 36 -3.69 -9.99 -0.61
N ARG A 37 -3.85 -9.46 -1.84
CA ARG A 37 -4.84 -9.99 -2.80
C ARG A 37 -4.64 -11.48 -3.07
N GLY A 38 -5.74 -12.23 -3.05
CA GLY A 38 -5.81 -13.65 -3.36
C GLY A 38 -6.86 -13.97 -4.42
N ARG A 39 -6.99 -15.26 -4.77
CA ARG A 39 -7.95 -15.72 -5.79
C ARG A 39 -9.41 -15.33 -5.49
N GLY A 40 -9.76 -15.19 -4.20
CA GLY A 40 -11.10 -14.82 -3.76
C GLY A 40 -11.46 -13.34 -3.90
N ASP A 41 -10.51 -12.49 -4.30
CA ASP A 41 -10.72 -11.04 -4.42
C ASP A 41 -11.15 -10.60 -5.83
N TYR A 42 -11.31 -11.56 -6.73
CA TYR A 42 -11.65 -11.33 -8.11
C TYR A 42 -13.11 -11.73 -8.37
N ASP A 43 -13.80 -10.93 -9.18
CA ASP A 43 -15.13 -11.24 -9.68
C ASP A 43 -15.10 -12.32 -10.77
N ALA A 44 -16.27 -12.71 -11.28
CA ALA A 44 -16.40 -13.70 -12.34
C ALA A 44 -15.74 -13.29 -13.67
N ARG A 45 -15.38 -12.02 -13.84
CA ARG A 45 -14.69 -11.47 -15.01
C ARG A 45 -13.18 -11.38 -14.79
N GLY A 46 -12.68 -11.81 -13.63
CA GLY A 46 -11.27 -11.70 -13.26
C GLY A 46 -10.84 -10.28 -12.89
N GLN A 47 -11.78 -9.40 -12.55
CA GLN A 47 -11.50 -8.04 -12.08
C GLN A 47 -11.49 -8.02 -10.56
N LEU A 48 -10.54 -7.28 -9.95
CA LEU A 48 -10.55 -7.07 -8.51
C LEU A 48 -11.84 -6.37 -8.08
N PHE A 49 -12.41 -6.82 -6.97
CA PHE A 49 -13.59 -6.16 -6.41
C PHE A 49 -13.30 -4.68 -6.11
N LEU A 50 -14.24 -3.81 -6.46
CA LEU A 50 -14.11 -2.35 -6.26
C LEU A 50 -13.89 -1.96 -4.79
N TRP A 51 -14.38 -2.77 -3.86
CA TRP A 51 -14.18 -2.54 -2.43
C TRP A 51 -12.75 -2.85 -1.97
N PHE A 52 -11.93 -3.53 -2.77
CA PHE A 52 -10.58 -3.91 -2.39
C PHE A 52 -9.64 -2.69 -2.41
N CYS A 53 -8.81 -2.54 -1.37
CA CYS A 53 -7.76 -1.54 -1.32
C CYS A 53 -6.49 -2.12 -1.93
N GLN A 54 -6.21 -1.76 -3.19
CA GLN A 54 -5.00 -2.17 -3.88
C GLN A 54 -3.82 -1.35 -3.38
N MET A 55 -2.68 -2.00 -3.13
CA MET A 55 -1.46 -1.35 -2.69
C MET A 55 -0.33 -1.69 -3.66
N PHE A 56 0.32 -0.65 -4.20
CA PHE A 56 1.47 -0.78 -5.08
C PHE A 56 2.65 0.02 -4.53
N ALA A 57 3.85 -0.54 -4.61
CA ALA A 57 5.08 0.15 -4.28
C ALA A 57 5.92 0.39 -5.55
N PHE A 58 6.30 1.64 -5.77
CA PHE A 58 7.22 2.05 -6.84
C PHE A 58 8.54 2.47 -6.21
N VAL A 59 9.63 1.80 -6.57
CA VAL A 59 10.96 2.16 -6.07
C VAL A 59 11.53 3.23 -6.97
N GLU A 60 11.48 4.48 -6.51
CA GLU A 60 11.98 5.64 -7.25
C GLU A 60 13.49 5.78 -7.08
N ASP A 61 13.98 5.62 -5.84
CA ASP A 61 15.40 5.60 -5.50
C ASP A 61 15.72 4.60 -4.37
N ALA A 62 16.97 4.58 -3.91
CA ALA A 62 17.49 3.78 -2.80
C ALA A 62 16.76 4.02 -1.47
N ASP A 63 16.30 5.25 -1.25
CA ASP A 63 15.70 5.78 -0.03
C ASP A 63 14.32 6.41 -0.27
N VAL A 64 13.75 6.22 -1.48
CA VAL A 64 12.43 6.76 -1.84
C VAL A 64 11.58 5.68 -2.48
N VAL A 65 10.45 5.39 -1.85
CA VAL A 65 9.42 4.48 -2.36
C VAL A 65 8.08 5.20 -2.39
N GLN A 66 7.45 5.26 -3.56
CA GLN A 66 6.08 5.73 -3.67
C GLN A 66 5.11 4.58 -3.35
N LEU A 67 4.39 4.70 -2.24
CA LEU A 67 3.27 3.81 -1.92
C LEU A 67 1.99 4.40 -2.53
N ARG A 68 1.29 3.58 -3.32
CA ARG A 68 0.03 3.95 -3.97
C ARG A 68 -1.10 3.05 -3.49
N LEU A 69 -2.16 3.65 -2.95
CA LEU A 69 -3.41 3.01 -2.54
C LEU A 69 -4.50 3.31 -3.58
N ILE A 70 -5.24 2.31 -4.05
CA ILE A 70 -6.29 2.49 -5.08
C ILE A 70 -7.56 1.72 -4.72
N GLY A 71 -8.72 2.32 -5.00
CA GLY A 71 -10.02 1.66 -4.92
C GLY A 71 -10.66 1.85 -3.55
N GLY A 72 -10.90 0.75 -2.83
CA GLY A 72 -11.55 0.76 -1.52
C GLY A 72 -10.66 1.22 -0.36
N VAL A 73 -9.85 2.27 -0.56
CA VAL A 73 -8.98 2.82 0.49
C VAL A 73 -9.82 3.19 1.72
N PRO A 74 -9.49 2.69 2.92
CA PRO A 74 -10.25 3.02 4.12
C PRO A 74 -10.25 4.53 4.39
N GLN A 75 -11.42 5.12 4.66
CA GLN A 75 -11.59 6.56 4.86
C GLN A 75 -12.24 6.85 6.21
N SER A 76 -11.74 7.89 6.86
CA SER A 76 -12.36 8.54 8.02
C SER A 76 -11.73 9.93 8.19
N GLU A 77 -12.35 10.78 9.02
CA GLU A 77 -11.79 12.09 9.34
C GLU A 77 -10.34 12.01 9.87
N ALA A 78 -10.04 11.02 10.72
CA ALA A 78 -8.69 10.84 11.27
C ALA A 78 -7.66 10.42 10.20
N VAL A 79 -8.10 9.71 9.17
CA VAL A 79 -7.28 9.29 8.02
C VAL A 79 -7.04 10.48 7.10
N SER A 80 -8.07 11.24 6.74
CA SER A 80 -7.92 12.42 5.90
C SER A 80 -7.02 13.48 6.54
N ARG A 81 -7.10 13.66 7.86
CA ARG A 81 -6.16 14.52 8.61
C ARG A 81 -4.73 13.99 8.51
N TRP A 82 -4.53 12.68 8.69
CA TRP A 82 -3.21 12.09 8.56
C TRP A 82 -2.63 12.30 7.16
N TYR A 83 -3.43 12.14 6.10
CA TYR A 83 -2.97 12.42 4.73
C TYR A 83 -2.53 13.86 4.55
N ALA A 84 -3.29 14.82 5.07
CA ALA A 84 -2.92 16.23 5.03
C ALA A 84 -1.62 16.53 5.80
N ASP A 85 -1.47 15.93 6.99
CA ASP A 85 -0.30 16.15 7.86
C ASP A 85 1.00 15.57 7.27
N HIS A 86 0.90 14.52 6.43
CA HIS A 86 2.05 13.80 5.86
C HIS A 86 2.23 14.07 4.36
N GLY A 87 1.52 15.06 3.80
CA GLY A 87 1.67 15.46 2.40
C GLY A 87 1.24 14.38 1.39
N ALA A 88 0.33 13.48 1.76
CA ALA A 88 -0.17 12.46 0.84
C ALA A 88 -1.04 13.11 -0.26
N GLU A 89 -0.87 12.65 -1.51
CA GLU A 89 -1.63 13.14 -2.64
C GLU A 89 -2.91 12.33 -2.84
N GLU A 90 -4.06 12.98 -2.69
CA GLU A 90 -5.38 12.39 -2.90
C GLU A 90 -5.90 12.73 -4.31
N GLN A 91 -6.29 11.71 -5.08
CA GLN A 91 -6.92 11.87 -6.39
C GLN A 91 -8.27 11.17 -6.40
N VAL A 92 -9.33 11.97 -6.57
CA VAL A 92 -10.70 11.47 -6.71
C VAL A 92 -11.09 11.49 -8.19
N SER A 93 -11.48 10.35 -8.72
CA SER A 93 -12.09 10.23 -10.04
C SER A 93 -13.48 9.61 -9.93
N SER A 94 -14.30 9.71 -10.99
CA SER A 94 -15.67 9.18 -11.01
C SER A 94 -15.78 7.67 -10.71
N PHE A 95 -14.67 6.92 -10.85
CA PHE A 95 -14.67 5.47 -10.71
C PHE A 95 -13.67 4.94 -9.67
N ASN A 96 -12.68 5.75 -9.27
CA ASN A 96 -11.61 5.31 -8.38
C ASN A 96 -11.15 6.46 -7.47
N TYR A 97 -10.81 6.06 -6.25
CA TYR A 97 -10.08 6.89 -5.30
C TYR A 97 -8.63 6.39 -5.23
N ARG A 98 -7.67 7.30 -5.28
CA ARG A 98 -6.24 7.02 -5.23
C ARG A 98 -5.57 7.90 -4.19
N VAL A 99 -4.67 7.31 -3.42
CA VAL A 99 -3.80 8.02 -2.49
C VAL A 99 -2.35 7.64 -2.79
N GLU A 100 -1.47 8.63 -2.80
CA GLU A 100 -0.04 8.46 -2.97
C GLU A 100 0.72 9.01 -1.78
N ILE A 101 1.60 8.18 -1.22
CA ILE A 101 2.41 8.48 -0.05
C ILE A 101 3.87 8.25 -0.43
N GLU A 102 4.69 9.28 -0.34
CA GLU A 102 6.15 9.14 -0.46
C GLU A 102 6.69 8.57 0.86
N VAL A 103 7.39 7.44 0.77
CA VAL A 103 7.97 6.76 1.92
C VAL A 103 9.49 6.83 1.85
N THR A 104 10.09 7.37 2.89
CA THR A 104 11.53 7.55 3.07
C THR A 104 11.96 6.96 4.43
N PRO A 105 13.26 6.79 4.69
CA PRO A 105 13.73 6.40 6.02
C PRO A 105 13.26 7.32 7.15
N GLU A 106 13.05 8.61 6.88
CA GLU A 106 12.69 9.61 7.88
C GLU A 106 11.21 9.51 8.32
N ASN A 107 10.33 9.08 7.42
CA ASN A 107 8.88 8.99 7.66
C ASN A 107 8.36 7.53 7.70
N LEU A 108 9.26 6.54 7.65
CA LEU A 108 8.90 5.12 7.61
C LEU A 108 7.95 4.73 8.75
N ASP A 109 8.23 5.23 9.96
CA ASP A 109 7.46 4.91 11.17
C ASP A 109 6.06 5.56 11.22
N ASP A 110 5.71 6.40 10.23
CA ASP A 110 4.36 6.93 10.08
C ASP A 110 3.41 5.88 9.46
N LEU A 111 3.92 4.86 8.77
CA LEU A 111 3.10 3.79 8.19
C LEU A 111 2.34 2.96 9.25
N PRO A 112 2.96 2.53 10.37
CA PRO A 112 2.24 1.96 11.50
C PRO A 112 1.16 2.90 12.08
N ASP A 113 1.39 4.21 12.16
CA ASP A 113 0.38 5.18 12.62
C ASP A 113 -0.84 5.20 11.68
N LEU A 114 -0.61 5.19 10.36
CA LEU A 114 -1.69 5.07 9.38
C LEU A 114 -2.48 3.77 9.56
N ALA A 115 -1.81 2.64 9.80
CA ALA A 115 -2.47 1.37 10.06
C ALA A 115 -3.35 1.42 11.33
N ILE A 116 -2.90 2.09 12.39
CA ILE A 116 -3.72 2.31 13.61
C ILE A 116 -4.98 3.12 13.29
N ARG A 117 -4.86 4.17 12.46
CA ARG A 117 -6.00 5.00 12.05
C ARG A 117 -6.99 4.22 11.20
N PHE A 118 -6.51 3.38 10.29
CA PHE A 118 -7.38 2.45 9.55
C PHE A 118 -8.10 1.50 10.51
N ALA A 119 -7.38 0.85 11.42
CA ALA A 119 -7.95 -0.08 12.40
C ALA A 119 -9.04 0.58 13.26
N ALA A 120 -8.88 1.85 13.62
CA ALA A 120 -9.84 2.61 14.42
C ALA A 120 -11.22 2.78 13.74
N ILE A 121 -11.27 2.74 12.40
CA ILE A 121 -12.52 2.88 11.63
C ILE A 121 -13.54 1.82 12.04
N ILE A 122 -13.09 0.58 12.22
CA ILE A 122 -13.96 -0.56 12.53
C ILE A 122 -14.19 -0.76 14.04
N GLN A 123 -13.56 0.04 14.90
CA GLN A 123 -13.77 0.01 16.36
C GLN A 123 -15.04 0.77 16.79
N ARG A 124 -15.64 1.55 15.88
CA ARG A 124 -16.90 2.27 16.08
C ARG A 124 -17.94 1.80 15.08
N ARG A 125 -19.18 2.29 15.16
CA ARG A 125 -20.18 2.02 14.13
C ARG A 125 -19.72 2.61 12.80
N TYR A 126 -19.60 1.79 11.77
CA TYR A 126 -19.21 2.19 10.42
C TYR A 126 -20.33 1.89 9.42
N GLY A 127 -20.44 2.73 8.38
CA GLY A 127 -21.48 2.63 7.35
C GLY A 127 -21.10 1.78 6.14
N VAL A 128 -19.81 1.48 5.95
CA VAL A 128 -19.29 0.77 4.76
C VAL A 128 -19.13 -0.71 5.09
N PRO A 129 -20.00 -1.62 4.58
CA PRO A 129 -19.98 -3.02 4.99
C PRO A 129 -18.68 -3.76 4.67
N ALA A 130 -17.97 -3.35 3.62
CA ALA A 130 -16.72 -3.97 3.20
C ALA A 130 -15.56 -3.69 4.18
N TYR A 131 -15.64 -2.67 5.04
CA TYR A 131 -14.56 -2.31 5.96
C TYR A 131 -14.17 -3.43 6.92
N LYS A 132 -15.11 -4.30 7.30
CA LYS A 132 -14.80 -5.50 8.12
C LYS A 132 -13.81 -6.47 7.45
N TYR A 133 -13.67 -6.39 6.13
CA TYR A 133 -12.72 -7.18 5.35
C TYR A 133 -11.52 -6.35 4.93
N VAL A 134 -11.74 -5.13 4.44
CA VAL A 134 -10.69 -4.29 3.86
C VAL A 134 -9.74 -3.76 4.91
N VAL A 135 -10.27 -3.21 6.01
CA VAL A 135 -9.44 -2.53 7.01
C VAL A 135 -8.39 -3.46 7.61
N PRO A 136 -8.71 -4.66 8.12
CA PRO A 136 -7.70 -5.55 8.68
C PRO A 136 -6.62 -5.95 7.67
N ARG A 137 -7.02 -6.18 6.42
CA ARG A 137 -6.12 -6.59 5.33
C ARG A 137 -5.16 -5.49 4.94
N THR A 138 -5.68 -4.27 4.71
CA THR A 138 -4.84 -3.09 4.44
C THR A 138 -3.88 -2.80 5.59
N CYS A 139 -4.33 -2.93 6.85
CA CYS A 139 -3.44 -2.77 8.01
C CYS A 139 -2.30 -3.81 7.99
N ASN A 140 -2.62 -5.09 7.78
CA ASN A 140 -1.61 -6.15 7.74
C ASN A 140 -0.59 -5.91 6.62
N SER A 141 -1.06 -5.52 5.43
CA SER A 141 -0.20 -5.19 4.29
C SER A 141 0.70 -3.99 4.56
N LEU A 142 0.21 -2.94 5.21
CA LEU A 142 1.02 -1.78 5.62
C LEU A 142 2.12 -2.18 6.62
N ILE A 143 1.79 -2.97 7.64
CA ILE A 143 2.75 -3.42 8.64
C ILE A 143 3.80 -4.36 8.03
N LEU A 144 3.40 -5.26 7.13
CA LEU A 144 4.35 -6.12 6.43
C LEU A 144 5.30 -5.28 5.55
N PHE A 145 4.75 -4.29 4.83
CA PHE A 145 5.53 -3.38 3.99
C PHE A 145 6.52 -2.54 4.80
N HIS A 146 6.09 -1.96 5.92
CA HIS A 146 6.96 -1.31 6.90
C HIS A 146 8.10 -2.22 7.34
N GLY A 147 7.80 -3.49 7.66
CA GLY A 147 8.79 -4.47 8.07
C GLY A 147 9.81 -4.84 6.97
N VAL A 148 9.42 -4.79 5.70
CA VAL A 148 10.34 -5.01 4.56
C VAL A 148 11.27 -3.80 4.39
N LEU A 149 10.71 -2.59 4.35
CA LEU A 149 11.49 -1.36 4.20
C LEU A 149 12.42 -1.11 5.41
N SER A 150 11.96 -1.42 6.61
CA SER A 150 12.78 -1.38 7.83
C SER A 150 14.02 -2.26 7.75
N LYS A 151 13.97 -3.39 7.05
CA LYS A 151 15.15 -4.24 6.85
C LYS A 151 16.09 -3.65 5.80
N ALA A 152 15.54 -2.97 4.81
CA ALA A 152 16.29 -2.34 3.74
C ALA A 152 17.05 -1.09 4.22
N TRP A 153 16.47 -0.27 5.10
CA TRP A 153 17.04 1.03 5.48
C TRP A 153 17.73 1.07 6.84
N ARG A 154 18.00 -0.09 7.43
CA ARG A 154 18.82 -0.23 8.65
C ARG A 154 20.31 -0.04 8.41
#